data_AF-A0A8C3XFL7-F1
#
_entry.id   AF-A0A8C3XFL7-F1
#
_cell.length_a   1.000
_cell.length_b   1.000
_cell.length_c   1.000
_cell.angle_alpha   90.00
_cell.angle_beta   90.00
_cell.angle_gamma   90.00
#
_symmetry.space_group_name_H-M   'P 1'
#
loop_
_entity.id
_entity.type
_entity.pdbx_description
1 polymer ?
#
loop_
_entity_poly.entity_id
_entity_poly.type
_entity_poly.pdbx_seq_one_letter_code
_entity_poly.pdbx_strand_id
1 'polypeptide(L)' 'MEHQLLCCEVETIRRAYLDANLLNDRVLQTMLKAEETCSPSVSYFKCVQKEILPYMRKIVATWMLEIL' A
#
# COMPACT_ATOMS: atom_id res chain seq x y z
N MET A 1 -32.39 -6.86 -16.69
CA MET A 1 -31.27 -7.37 -15.87
C MET A 1 -31.34 -6.63 -14.55
N GLU A 2 -31.79 -7.31 -13.50
CA GLU A 2 -31.91 -6.70 -12.17
C GLU A 2 -30.51 -6.48 -11.59
N HIS A 3 -30.19 -5.24 -11.25
CA HIS A 3 -28.96 -4.89 -10.54
C HIS A 3 -29.17 -5.22 -9.06
N GLN A 4 -28.86 -6.46 -8.68
CA GLN A 4 -28.88 -6.87 -7.27
C GLN A 4 -27.67 -6.25 -6.57
N LEU A 5 -27.90 -5.17 -5.82
CA LEU A 5 -26.89 -4.57 -4.95
C LEU A 5 -26.72 -5.49 -3.74
N LEU A 6 -25.68 -6.32 -3.77
CA LEU A 6 -25.30 -7.19 -2.66
C LEU A 6 -24.56 -6.35 -1.62
N CYS A 7 -25.26 -5.90 -0.58
CA CYS A 7 -24.64 -5.24 0.57
C CYS A 7 -23.74 -6.23 1.31
N CYS A 8 -22.43 -6.20 1.08
CA CYS A 8 -21.45 -7.07 1.78
C CYS A 8 -20.86 -6.44 3.04
N GLU A 9 -21.62 -5.57 3.71
CA GLU A 9 -21.21 -4.89 4.94
C GLU A 9 -21.26 -5.78 6.20
N VAL A 10 -21.14 -7.10 6.05
CA VAL A 10 -21.29 -8.07 7.15
C VAL A 10 -19.96 -8.29 7.91
N GLU A 11 -18.81 -8.01 7.28
CA GLU A 11 -17.50 -8.15 7.90
C GLU A 11 -16.99 -6.83 8.50
N THR A 12 -16.39 -6.90 9.68
CA THR A 12 -15.69 -5.77 10.32
C THR A 12 -14.49 -5.30 9.50
N ILE A 13 -13.96 -6.17 8.63
CA ILE A 13 -12.86 -5.88 7.72
C ILE A 13 -13.43 -5.81 6.30
N ARG A 14 -13.33 -4.63 5.68
CA ARG A 14 -13.73 -4.44 4.27
C ARG A 14 -12.70 -5.09 3.36
N ARG A 15 -12.99 -6.30 2.89
CA ARG A 15 -12.18 -6.99 1.88
C ARG A 15 -12.64 -6.58 0.48
N ALA A 16 -11.70 -6.26 -0.39
CA ALA A 16 -12.00 -6.11 -1.80
C ALA A 16 -12.38 -7.48 -2.40
N TYR A 17 -13.33 -7.49 -3.34
CA TYR A 17 -13.68 -8.70 -4.08
C TYR A 17 -12.57 -9.08 -5.07
N LEU A 18 -12.57 -10.35 -5.47
CA LEU A 18 -11.73 -10.83 -6.56
C LEU A 18 -12.18 -10.20 -7.88
N ASP A 19 -11.37 -9.32 -8.44
CA ASP A 19 -11.59 -8.74 -9.76
C ASP A 19 -10.81 -9.54 -10.82
N ALA A 20 -11.54 -10.24 -11.70
CA ALA A 20 -10.95 -11.03 -12.78
C ALA A 20 -10.06 -10.20 -13.73
N ASN A 21 -10.27 -8.88 -13.82
CA ASN A 21 -9.41 -7.98 -14.59
C ASN A 21 -8.06 -7.70 -13.91
N LEU A 22 -8.00 -7.84 -12.58
CA LEU A 22 -6.77 -7.68 -11.79
C LEU A 22 -6.02 -9.01 -11.60
N LEU A 23 -6.72 -10.14 -11.62
CA LEU A 23 -6.16 -11.47 -11.39
C LEU A 23 -5.56 -12.08 -12.66
N ASN A 24 -4.55 -11.41 -13.22
CA ASN A 24 -3.77 -11.94 -14.34
C ASN A 24 -2.30 -11.52 -14.26
N ASP A 25 -1.44 -12.27 -14.95
CA ASP A 25 0.01 -12.07 -14.91
C ASP A 25 0.44 -10.69 -15.40
N ARG A 26 -0.29 -10.10 -16.35
CA ARG A 26 0.03 -8.76 -16.88
C ARG A 26 -0.07 -7.70 -15.77
N VAL A 27 -1.10 -7.78 -14.94
CA VAL A 27 -1.28 -6.85 -13.82
C VAL A 27 -0.18 -7.05 -12.79
N LEU A 28 0.14 -8.29 -12.42
CA LEU A 28 1.25 -8.58 -11.51
C LEU A 28 2.57 -7.98 -12.03
N GLN A 29 2.92 -8.22 -13.28
CA GLN A 29 4.15 -7.66 -13.89
C GLN A 29 4.15 -6.13 -13.93
N THR A 30 2.97 -5.51 -14.06
CA THR A 30 2.84 -4.05 -14.01
C THR A 30 3.07 -3.53 -12.59
N MET A 31 2.53 -4.21 -11.58
CA MET A 31 2.73 -3.84 -10.17
C MET A 31 4.19 -4.00 -9.74
N LEU A 32 4.88 -5.06 -10.18
CA LEU A 32 6.31 -5.25 -9.91
C LEU A 32 7.17 -4.12 -10.50
N LYS A 33 6.89 -3.71 -11.74
CA LYS A 33 7.58 -2.56 -12.35
C LYS A 33 7.31 -1.26 -11.61
N ALA A 34 6.08 -1.06 -11.13
CA ALA A 34 5.75 0.12 -10.34
C ALA A 34 6.54 0.12 -9.01
N GLU A 35 6.62 -1.02 -8.33
CA GLU A 35 7.40 -1.18 -7.09
C GLU A 35 8.87 -0.82 -7.30
N GLU A 36 9.51 -1.29 -8.37
CA GLU A 36 10.89 -0.96 -8.71
C GLU A 36 11.10 0.56 -8.85
N THR A 37 10.15 1.27 -9.48
CA THR A 37 10.26 2.71 -9.71
C THR A 37 9.89 3.58 -8.51
N CYS A 38 9.05 3.07 -7.60
CA CYS A 38 8.62 3.79 -6.40
C CYS A 38 9.46 3.49 -5.15
N SER A 39 10.40 2.55 -5.24
CA SER A 39 11.23 2.14 -4.11
C SER A 39 12.20 3.24 -3.66
N PRO A 40 12.23 3.60 -2.35
CA PRO A 40 13.19 4.58 -1.84
C PRO A 40 14.60 3.99 -1.78
N SER A 41 15.62 4.86 -1.87
CA SER A 41 17.02 4.43 -1.71
C SER A 41 17.29 3.89 -0.30
N VAL A 42 17.95 2.73 -0.22
CA VAL A 42 18.41 2.15 1.05
C VAL A 42 19.43 3.04 1.78
N SER A 43 20.17 3.87 1.05
CA SER A 43 21.16 4.80 1.60
C SER A 43 20.60 6.19 1.90
N TYR A 44 19.27 6.38 1.83
CA TYR A 44 18.61 7.67 2.03
C TYR A 44 19.05 8.41 3.31
N PHE A 45 19.09 7.71 4.44
CA PHE A 45 19.51 8.29 5.73
C PHE A 45 21.00 8.62 5.82
N LYS A 46 21.82 8.06 4.93
CA LYS A 46 23.26 8.32 4.87
C LYS A 46 23.59 9.44 3.89
N CYS A 47 22.93 9.45 2.74
CA CYS A 47 23.33 10.27 1.59
C CYS A 47 22.44 11.51 1.38
N VAL A 48 21.20 11.50 1.87
CA VAL A 48 20.21 12.56 1.56
C VAL A 48 19.77 13.27 2.84
N GLN A 49 19.32 12.52 3.83
CA GLN A 49 18.74 13.07 5.04
C GLN A 49 19.84 13.42 6.06
N LYS A 50 19.86 14.68 6.52
CA LYS A 50 20.94 15.21 7.38
C LYS A 50 20.55 15.31 8.86
N GLU A 51 19.25 15.44 9.14
CA GLU A 51 18.75 15.76 10.48
C GLU A 51 17.88 14.64 11.04
N ILE A 52 17.08 14.00 10.18
CA ILE A 52 16.17 12.95 10.61
C ILE A 52 16.92 11.62 10.70
N LEU A 53 16.89 11.01 11.89
CA LEU A 53 17.44 9.69 12.13
C LEU A 53 16.37 8.59 11.98
N PRO A 54 16.75 7.32 11.71
CA PRO A 54 15.79 6.23 11.53
C PRO A 54 14.77 6.07 12.67
N TYR A 55 15.17 6.31 13.92
CA TYR A 55 14.25 6.24 15.07
C TYR A 55 13.19 7.35 15.03
N MET A 56 13.50 8.53 14.50
CA MET A 56 12.55 9.63 14.36
C MET A 56 11.48 9.28 13.32
N ARG A 57 11.87 8.63 12.21
CA ARG A 57 10.90 8.07 11.23
C ARG A 57 9.97 7.05 11.88
N LYS A 58 10.48 6.20 12.78
CA LYS A 58 9.66 5.21 13.50
C LYS A 58 8.57 5.87 14.33
N ILE A 59 8.87 6.97 15.01
CA ILE A 59 7.89 7.73 15.82
C ILE A 59 6.76 8.22 14.91
N VAL A 60 7.09 8.91 13.81
CA VAL A 60 6.08 9.43 12.88
C VAL A 60 5.26 8.31 12.23
N ALA A 61 5.91 7.21 11.82
CA ALA A 61 5.20 6.07 11.22
C ALA A 61 4.22 5.40 12.20
N THR A 62 4.59 5.34 13.49
CA THR A 62 3.71 4.81 14.54
C THR A 62 2.51 5.73 14.75
N TRP A 63 2.76 7.04 14.84
CA TRP A 63 1.69 8.04 14.95
C TRP A 63 0.73 8.01 13.76
N MET A 64 1.24 7.85 12.53
CA MET A 64 0.40 7.70 11.35
C MET A 64 -0.46 6.44 11.43
N LEU A 65 0.08 5.32 11.90
CA LEU A 65 -0.67 4.07 12.07
C LEU A 65 -1.76 4.17 13.14
N GLU A 66 -1.51 4.92 14.23
CA GLU A 66 -2.49 5.12 15.30
C GLU A 66 -3.67 6.03 14.87
N ILE A 67 -3.46 6.88 13.87
CA ILE A 67 -4.47 7.80 13.34
C ILE A 67 -5.24 7.24 12.14
N LEU A 68 -4.58 6.40 11.32
CA LEU A 68 -5.17 5.70 10.17
C LEU A 68 -6.17 4.62 10.62
#